data_AF-A0A534IM61-F1
#
_entry.id   AF-A0A534IM61-F1
#
_cell.length_a   1.000
_cell.length_b   1.000
_cell.length_c   1.000
_cell.angle_alpha   90.00
_cell.angle_beta   90.00
_cell.angle_gamma   90.00
#
_symmetry.space_group_name_H-M   'P 1'
#
loop_
_entity.id
_entity.type
_entity.pdbx_description
1 polymer ?
#
loop_
_entity_poly.entity_id
_entity_poly.type
_entity_poly.pdbx_seq_one_letter_code
_entity_poly.pdbx_strand_id
1 'polypeptide(L)'
;GIILDESIRFFEDELLPILAAEDETILPRLEAAIGRYGTLVNVVSYEHDEIRRGVEKFKAARQDLQSHPSWAAIQETNRHGIFLVQFLWDHFRKERMSLFPTARERLPAADLQTIRSRFAH
;
A
#
# COMPACT_ATOMS: atom_id res chain seq x y z
N GLY A 1 -20.09 12.70 0.47
CA GLY A 1 -20.10 12.34 -0.96
C GLY A 1 -19.71 10.89 -0.98
N ILE A 2 -20.69 10.01 -1.14
CA ILE A 2 -20.63 8.60 -0.70
C ILE A 2 -19.34 7.90 -1.15
N ILE A 3 -18.94 8.12 -2.41
CA ILE A 3 -17.76 7.48 -3.02
C ILE A 3 -16.43 7.87 -2.34
N LEU A 4 -16.22 9.15 -1.98
CA LEU A 4 -14.96 9.57 -1.36
C LEU A 4 -14.84 9.03 0.07
N ASP A 5 -15.96 9.01 0.79
CA ASP A 5 -16.03 8.51 2.16
C ASP A 5 -15.88 6.97 2.17
N GLU A 6 -16.39 6.27 1.16
CA GLU A 6 -16.16 4.83 0.95
C GLU A 6 -14.72 4.52 0.54
N SER A 7 -14.09 5.37 -0.27
CA SER A 7 -12.68 5.19 -0.67
C SER A 7 -11.74 5.31 0.54
N ILE A 8 -11.99 6.28 1.44
CA ILE A 8 -11.25 6.39 2.69
C ILE A 8 -11.45 5.14 3.55
N ARG A 9 -12.69 4.66 3.68
CA ARG A 9 -12.99 3.43 4.42
C ARG A 9 -12.25 2.22 3.85
N PHE A 10 -12.25 2.06 2.53
CA PHE A 10 -11.48 1.01 1.86
C PHE A 10 -9.99 1.12 2.20
N PHE A 11 -9.41 2.32 2.18
CA PHE A 11 -8.01 2.49 2.53
C PHE A 11 -7.73 2.11 3.99
N GLU A 12 -8.56 2.56 4.93
CA GLU A 12 -8.36 2.34 6.36
C GLU A 12 -8.63 0.90 6.79
N ASP A 13 -9.70 0.29 6.28
CA ASP A 13 -10.21 -1.00 6.76
C ASP A 13 -9.67 -2.19 5.96
N GLU A 14 -9.22 -1.98 4.72
CA GLU A 14 -8.76 -3.05 3.83
C GLU A 14 -7.30 -2.87 3.41
N LEU A 15 -6.97 -1.76 2.74
CA LEU A 15 -5.64 -1.58 2.14
C LEU A 15 -4.53 -1.49 3.20
N LEU A 16 -4.63 -0.54 4.13
CA LEU A 16 -3.57 -0.30 5.11
C LEU A 16 -3.30 -1.53 6.02
N PRO A 17 -4.32 -2.29 6.46
CA PRO A 17 -4.10 -3.56 7.15
C PRO A 17 -3.37 -4.61 6.32
N ILE A 18 -3.61 -4.69 5.00
CA ILE A 18 -2.88 -5.59 4.11
C ILE A 18 -1.41 -5.20 4.03
N LEU A 19 -1.10 -3.91 3.79
CA LEU A 19 0.28 -3.44 3.72
C LEU A 19 1.04 -3.69 5.03
N ALA A 20 0.37 -3.49 6.17
CA ALA A 20 0.94 -3.81 7.48
C ALA A 20 1.22 -5.32 7.63
N ALA A 21 0.28 -6.18 7.21
CA ALA A 21 0.48 -7.62 7.23
C ALA A 21 1.66 -8.05 6.34
N GLU A 22 1.85 -7.42 5.19
CA GLU A 22 2.98 -7.70 4.29
C GLU A 22 4.31 -7.23 4.89
N ASP A 23 4.34 -6.04 5.50
CA ASP A 23 5.50 -5.51 6.24
C ASP A 23 5.91 -6.42 7.40
N GLU A 24 4.94 -7.03 8.08
CA GLU A 24 5.20 -7.93 9.20
C GLU A 24 5.62 -9.35 8.76
N THR A 25 5.13 -9.82 7.61
CA THR A 25 5.24 -11.23 7.26
C THR A 25 6.08 -11.51 6.02
N ILE A 26 5.95 -10.74 4.95
CA ILE A 26 6.62 -10.99 3.67
C ILE A 26 7.98 -10.32 3.65
N LEU A 27 8.04 -9.02 3.95
CA LEU A 27 9.26 -8.23 3.78
C LEU A 27 10.44 -8.73 4.63
N PRO A 28 10.29 -9.05 5.93
CA PRO A 28 11.42 -9.49 6.74
C PRO A 28 12.01 -10.82 6.27
N ARG A 29 11.17 -11.72 5.76
CA ARG A 29 11.60 -13.02 5.23
C ARG A 29 12.37 -12.86 3.93
N LEU A 30 11.84 -12.02 3.03
CA LEU A 30 12.55 -11.67 1.81
C LEU A 30 13.87 -10.96 2.12
N GLU A 31 13.87 -10.00 3.05
CA GLU A 31 15.08 -9.29 3.47
C GLU A 31 16.16 -10.25 3.95
N ALA A 32 15.79 -11.26 4.76
CA ALA A 32 16.71 -12.28 5.22
C ALA A 32 17.26 -13.16 4.07
N ALA A 33 16.48 -13.39 3.01
CA ALA A 33 16.87 -14.25 1.90
C ALA A 33 17.70 -13.55 0.81
N ILE A 34 17.47 -12.26 0.56
CA ILE A 34 18.10 -11.52 -0.56
C ILE A 34 18.80 -10.22 -0.16
N GLY A 35 18.74 -9.83 1.11
CA GLY A 35 19.26 -8.55 1.60
C GLY A 35 18.32 -7.36 1.38
N ARG A 36 18.62 -6.24 2.05
CA ARG A 36 17.78 -5.02 2.06
C ARG A 36 18.20 -3.97 1.03
N TYR A 37 19.48 -3.61 1.00
CA TYR A 37 19.95 -2.44 0.27
C TYR A 37 20.03 -2.69 -1.22
N GLY A 38 19.43 -1.80 -2.01
CA GLY A 38 19.34 -1.92 -3.47
C GLY A 38 18.39 -3.01 -3.94
N THR A 39 17.61 -3.63 -3.04
CA THR A 39 16.69 -4.71 -3.39
C THR A 39 15.25 -4.21 -3.43
N LEU A 40 14.40 -5.05 -4.02
CA LEU A 40 12.97 -4.81 -4.15
C LEU A 40 12.28 -4.62 -2.79
N VAL A 41 12.83 -5.20 -1.72
CA VAL A 41 12.30 -5.08 -0.35
C VAL A 41 12.32 -3.64 0.13
N ASN A 42 13.45 -2.94 -0.06
CA ASN A 42 13.56 -1.54 0.37
C ASN A 42 12.65 -0.62 -0.45
N VAL A 43 12.48 -0.92 -1.75
CA VAL A 43 11.57 -0.16 -2.62
C VAL A 43 10.12 -0.34 -2.15
N VAL A 44 9.68 -1.57 -1.93
CA VAL A 44 8.30 -1.87 -1.50
C VAL A 44 8.01 -1.28 -0.12
N SER A 45 8.92 -1.45 0.84
CA SER A 45 8.78 -0.84 2.18
C SER A 45 8.64 0.68 2.11
N TYR A 46 9.45 1.35 1.29
CA TYR A 46 9.33 2.79 1.06
C TYR A 46 7.98 3.16 0.42
N GLU A 47 7.50 2.36 -0.52
CA GLU A 47 6.21 2.59 -1.17
C GLU A 47 5.03 2.43 -0.21
N HIS A 48 5.07 1.46 0.72
CA HIS A 48 4.05 1.33 1.76
C HIS A 48 3.95 2.59 2.62
N ASP A 49 5.08 3.18 2.97
CA ASP A 49 5.12 4.43 3.73
C ASP A 49 4.59 5.62 2.92
N GLU A 50 4.90 5.70 1.62
CA GLU A 50 4.33 6.71 0.73
C GLU A 50 2.82 6.55 0.55
N ILE A 51 2.31 5.32 0.47
CA ILE A 51 0.86 5.04 0.40
C ILE A 51 0.19 5.50 1.69
N ARG A 52 0.72 5.15 2.87
CA ARG A 52 0.23 5.62 4.17
C ARG A 52 0.14 7.15 4.23
N ARG A 53 1.23 7.83 3.84
CA ARG A 53 1.26 9.30 3.76
C ARG A 53 0.25 9.85 2.76
N GLY A 54 0.06 9.19 1.63
CA GLY A 54 -0.91 9.56 0.60
C GLY A 54 -2.35 9.46 1.10
N VAL A 55 -2.69 8.40 1.82
CA VAL A 55 -4.03 8.18 2.41
C VAL A 55 -4.35 9.28 3.41
N GLU A 56 -3.43 9.60 4.32
CA GLU A 56 -3.63 10.68 5.29
C GLU A 56 -3.83 12.05 4.62
N LYS A 57 -3.07 12.35 3.57
CA LYS A 57 -3.25 13.59 2.78
C LYS A 57 -4.62 13.64 2.09
N PHE A 58 -5.06 12.52 1.51
CA PHE A 58 -6.37 12.43 0.88
C PHE A 58 -7.51 12.62 1.89
N LYS A 59 -7.39 12.00 3.07
CA LYS A 59 -8.33 12.15 4.18
C LYS A 59 -8.39 13.60 4.67
N ALA A 60 -7.25 14.24 4.87
CA ALA A 60 -7.19 15.65 5.27
C ALA A 60 -7.84 16.57 4.23
N ALA A 61 -7.54 16.38 2.93
CA ALA A 61 -8.16 17.16 1.86
C ALA A 61 -9.67 16.92 1.77
N ARG A 62 -10.13 15.69 2.01
CA ARG A 62 -11.55 15.36 2.07
C ARG A 62 -12.25 16.08 3.23
N GLN A 63 -11.64 16.13 4.41
CA GLN A 63 -12.16 16.84 5.58
C GLN A 63 -12.23 18.35 5.33
N ASP A 64 -11.21 18.93 4.70
CA ASP A 64 -11.22 20.34 4.31
C ASP A 64 -12.32 20.62 3.29
N LEU A 65 -12.50 19.76 2.27
CA LEU A 65 -13.59 19.87 1.31
C LEU A 65 -14.98 19.80 1.97
N GLN A 66 -15.15 19.03 3.05
CA GLN A 66 -16.41 19.00 3.82
C GLN A 66 -16.65 20.30 4.58
N SER A 67 -15.59 20.86 5.18
CA SER A 67 -15.66 22.01 6.06
C SER A 67 -15.73 23.34 5.30
N HIS A 68 -14.99 23.44 4.19
CA HIS A 68 -14.84 24.64 3.37
C HIS A 68 -14.95 24.30 1.87
N PRO A 69 -16.16 24.01 1.36
CA PRO A 69 -16.34 23.65 -0.05
C PRO A 69 -15.88 24.79 -0.97
N SER A 70 -14.79 24.55 -1.71
CA SER A 70 -14.21 25.52 -2.64
C SER A 70 -13.61 24.81 -3.84
N TRP A 71 -13.40 25.55 -4.94
CA TRP A 71 -12.70 25.00 -6.12
C TRP A 71 -11.30 24.49 -5.76
N ALA A 72 -10.58 25.21 -4.91
CA ALA A 72 -9.25 24.81 -4.44
C ALA A 72 -9.31 23.48 -3.65
N ALA A 73 -10.28 23.32 -2.75
CA ALA A 73 -10.46 22.08 -1.99
C ALA A 73 -10.82 20.88 -2.88
N ILE A 74 -11.61 21.11 -3.95
CA ILE A 74 -11.91 20.09 -4.97
C ILE A 74 -10.62 19.69 -5.69
N GLN A 75 -9.81 20.67 -6.12
CA GLN A 75 -8.55 20.41 -6.82
C GLN A 75 -7.55 19.63 -5.96
N GLU A 76 -7.41 19.98 -4.68
CA GLU A 76 -6.49 19.30 -3.77
C GLU A 76 -6.94 17.87 -3.47
N THR A 77 -8.25 17.67 -3.25
CA THR A 77 -8.83 16.33 -3.09
C THR A 77 -8.57 15.47 -4.33
N ASN A 78 -8.79 16.03 -5.54
CA ASN A 78 -8.53 15.34 -6.80
C ASN A 78 -7.03 15.04 -7.01
N ARG A 79 -6.14 15.97 -6.66
CA ARG A 79 -4.68 15.80 -6.75
C ARG A 79 -4.23 14.61 -5.91
N HIS A 80 -4.69 14.49 -4.66
CA HIS A 80 -4.35 13.36 -3.81
C HIS A 80 -5.01 12.06 -4.27
N GLY A 81 -6.25 12.11 -4.75
CA GLY A 81 -6.93 10.94 -5.31
C GLY A 81 -6.23 10.36 -6.54
N ILE A 82 -5.86 11.20 -7.51
CA ILE A 82 -5.12 10.77 -8.72
C ILE A 82 -3.76 10.18 -8.35
N PHE A 83 -3.04 10.84 -7.43
CA PHE A 83 -1.77 10.33 -6.93
C PHE A 83 -1.91 8.92 -6.37
N LEU A 84 -2.88 8.68 -5.49
CA LEU A 84 -3.11 7.36 -4.89
C LEU A 84 -3.44 6.30 -5.93
N VAL A 85 -4.34 6.59 -6.89
CA VAL A 85 -4.69 5.63 -7.95
C VAL A 85 -3.46 5.23 -8.78
N GLN A 86 -2.67 6.21 -9.22
CA GLN A 86 -1.48 5.96 -10.03
C GLN A 86 -0.41 5.19 -9.24
N PHE A 87 -0.18 5.60 -8.00
CA PHE A 87 0.85 5.00 -7.16
C PHE A 87 0.51 3.56 -6.78
N LEU A 88 -0.76 3.29 -6.41
CA LEU A 88 -1.23 1.95 -6.09
C LEU A 88 -1.16 1.02 -7.29
N TRP A 89 -1.50 1.50 -8.48
CA TRP A 89 -1.37 0.71 -9.70
C TRP A 89 0.07 0.24 -9.93
N ASP A 90 1.04 1.16 -9.85
CA ASP A 90 2.45 0.84 -10.06
C ASP A 90 3.04 -0.02 -8.94
N HIS A 91 2.55 0.17 -7.72
CA HIS A 91 2.90 -0.63 -6.56
C HIS A 91 2.42 -2.09 -6.73
N PHE A 92 1.11 -2.32 -6.90
CA PHE A 92 0.57 -3.68 -7.05
C PHE A 92 1.12 -4.42 -8.28
N ARG A 93 1.36 -3.68 -9.38
CA ARG A 93 2.03 -4.26 -10.56
C ARG A 93 3.42 -4.76 -10.20
N LYS A 94 4.20 -3.99 -9.43
CA LYS A 94 5.56 -4.36 -9.01
C LYS A 94 5.53 -5.58 -8.08
N GLU A 95 4.62 -5.63 -7.13
CA GLU A 95 4.50 -6.77 -6.23
C GLU A 95 4.16 -8.05 -6.98
N ARG A 96 3.14 -7.99 -7.85
CA ARG A 96 2.67 -9.12 -8.64
C ARG A 96 3.73 -9.63 -9.62
N MET A 97 4.44 -8.73 -10.28
CA MET A 97 5.38 -9.08 -11.35
C MET A 97 6.79 -9.37 -10.84
N SER A 98 7.13 -8.96 -9.62
CA SER A 98 8.51 -9.04 -9.15
C SER A 98 8.61 -9.52 -7.70
N LEU A 99 7.91 -8.92 -6.73
CA LEU A 99 8.10 -9.26 -5.31
C LEU A 99 7.64 -10.68 -5.00
N PHE A 100 6.40 -11.02 -5.36
CA PHE A 100 5.83 -12.34 -5.05
C PHE A 100 6.49 -13.48 -5.85
N PRO A 101 6.83 -13.33 -7.15
CA PRO A 101 7.67 -14.30 -7.83
C PRO A 101 9.01 -14.52 -7.14
N THR A 102 9.71 -13.44 -6.77
CA THR A 102 10.99 -13.53 -6.04
C THR A 102 10.81 -14.28 -4.71
N ALA A 103 9.73 -14.01 -3.97
CA ALA A 103 9.43 -14.72 -2.73
C ALA A 103 9.29 -16.23 -2.96
N ARG A 104 8.56 -16.64 -4.01
CA ARG A 104 8.39 -18.07 -4.33
C ARG A 104 9.69 -18.76 -4.74
N GLU A 105 10.59 -18.03 -5.40
CA GLU A 105 11.89 -18.58 -5.85
C GLU A 105 12.92 -18.66 -4.72
N ARG A 106 12.87 -17.72 -3.76
CA ARG A 106 13.95 -17.52 -2.78
C ARG A 106 13.60 -17.99 -1.38
N LEU A 107 12.33 -18.07 -1.02
CA LEU A 107 11.93 -18.46 0.34
C LEU A 107 11.78 -19.98 0.47
N PRO A 108 12.14 -20.55 1.64
CA PRO A 108 11.88 -21.95 1.93
C PRO A 108 10.37 -22.22 2.04
N ALA A 109 9.97 -23.47 1.82
CA ALA A 109 8.57 -23.88 1.85
C ALA A 109 7.85 -23.55 3.17
N ALA A 110 8.56 -23.60 4.30
CA ALA A 110 8.02 -23.26 5.62
C ALA A 110 7.63 -21.77 5.73
N ASP A 111 8.44 -20.88 5.15
CA ASP A 111 8.15 -19.44 5.11
C ASP A 111 6.99 -19.14 4.17
N LEU A 112 6.96 -19.78 3.00
CA LEU A 112 5.83 -19.67 2.07
C LEU A 112 4.52 -20.17 2.70
N GLN A 113 4.58 -21.24 3.49
CA GLN A 113 3.42 -21.74 4.22
C GLN A 113 2.95 -20.75 5.28
N THR A 114 3.88 -20.12 6.02
CA THR A 114 3.56 -19.09 7.00
C THR A 114 2.88 -17.89 6.36
N ILE A 115 3.40 -17.41 5.23
CA ILE A 115 2.78 -16.33 4.44
C ILE A 115 1.39 -16.75 4.00
N ARG A 116 1.21 -17.91 3.37
CA ARG A 116 -0.12 -18.40 2.94
C ARG A 116 -1.13 -18.45 4.09
N SER A 117 -0.72 -18.94 5.25
CA SER A 117 -1.60 -19.02 6.41
C SER A 117 -2.01 -17.64 6.94
N ARG A 118 -1.16 -16.61 6.82
CA ARG A 118 -1.48 -15.23 7.22
C ARG A 118 -2.56 -14.59 6.33
N PHE A 119 -2.56 -14.93 5.05
CA PHE A 119 -3.44 -14.35 4.03
C PHE A 119 -4.54 -15.31 3.56
N ALA A 120 -4.80 -16.39 4.29
CA ALA A 120 -5.90 -17.31 4.03
C ALA A 120 -7.21 -16.72 4.58
N HIS A 121 -7.83 -15.84 3.81
CA HIS A 121 -9.15 -15.26 4.08
C HIS A 121 -10.00 -15.31 2.81
#